data_AF-A0A6G7BVG1-F1
#
_entry.id   AF-A0A6G7BVG1-F1
#
_cell.length_a   1.000
_cell.length_b   1.000
_cell.length_c   1.000
_cell.angle_alpha   90.00
_cell.angle_beta   90.00
_cell.angle_gamma   90.00
#
_symmetry.space_group_name_H-M   'P 1'
#
loop_
_entity.id
_entity.type
_entity.pdbx_description
1 polymer ?
#
loop_
_entity_poly.entity_id
_entity_poly.type
_entity_poly.pdbx_seq_one_letter_code
_entity_poly.pdbx_strand_id
1 'polypeptide(L)'
;MALEYDRHPHNNHGKYRYLKIDTYPYVFEIYEPNSIQTEHTIDDLKVGDKIDIYYYEIADTHEIELNRFTQFIDSNGLPYFIRNGFMKNAGYVVSVLGVGLAILGLILKKKGIIKN
;
A
#
# COMPACT_ATOMS: atom_id res chain seq x y z
N MET A 1 30.23 12.59 2.57
CA MET A 1 29.44 11.76 3.51
C MET A 1 28.34 11.14 2.66
N ALA A 2 28.56 9.93 2.15
CA ALA A 2 27.60 9.27 1.27
C ALA A 2 26.40 8.86 2.14
N LEU A 3 25.23 9.42 1.84
CA LEU A 3 23.99 9.09 2.53
C LEU A 3 23.73 7.59 2.35
N GLU A 4 23.40 6.93 3.45
CA GLU A 4 23.08 5.50 3.58
C GLU A 4 21.98 5.00 2.61
N TYR A 5 21.31 5.93 1.93
CA TYR A 5 20.27 5.73 0.92
C TYR A 5 20.71 5.00 -0.36
N ASP A 6 22.01 5.03 -0.73
CA ASP A 6 22.48 4.49 -2.02
C ASP A 6 22.54 2.95 -2.09
N ARG A 7 22.16 2.24 -1.01
CA ARG A 7 22.26 0.78 -0.90
C ARG A 7 20.94 0.03 -1.03
N HIS A 8 19.82 0.70 -1.29
CA HIS A 8 18.57 -0.02 -1.55
C HIS A 8 18.51 -0.53 -3.01
N PRO A 9 18.26 -1.83 -3.24
CA PRO A 9 18.34 -2.47 -4.57
C PRO A 9 17.26 -2.02 -5.57
N HIS A 10 16.43 -1.06 -5.18
CA HIS A 10 15.37 -0.49 -6.00
C HIS A 10 15.66 0.99 -6.24
N ASN A 11 16.70 1.26 -7.03
CA ASN A 11 17.01 2.57 -7.58
C ASN A 11 15.94 2.93 -8.64
N ASN A 12 14.71 3.17 -8.17
CA ASN A 12 13.50 3.29 -8.98
C ASN A 12 13.18 4.77 -9.23
N HIS A 13 13.87 5.37 -10.21
CA HIS A 13 13.46 6.53 -11.01
C HIS A 13 12.21 7.30 -10.52
N GLY A 14 12.30 8.02 -9.41
CA GLY A 14 11.26 8.94 -8.92
C GLY A 14 9.88 8.33 -8.61
N LYS A 15 9.74 7.02 -8.45
CA LYS A 15 8.44 6.37 -8.13
C LYS A 15 8.21 6.15 -6.64
N TYR A 16 9.29 6.03 -5.89
CA TYR A 16 9.24 5.84 -4.46
C TYR A 16 9.66 7.14 -3.77
N ARG A 17 9.06 7.41 -2.61
CA ARG A 17 9.47 8.45 -1.67
C ARG A 17 9.84 7.78 -0.37
N TYR A 18 10.86 8.31 0.29
CA TYR A 18 11.30 7.81 1.58
C TYR A 18 11.15 8.91 2.61
N LEU A 19 10.57 8.56 3.75
CA LEU A 19 10.22 9.52 4.77
C LEU A 19 10.64 8.99 6.15
N LYS A 20 11.41 9.79 6.87
CA LYS A 20 11.87 9.48 8.23
C LYS A 20 11.15 10.39 9.21
N ILE A 21 10.46 9.78 10.17
CA ILE A 21 9.84 10.48 11.30
C ILE A 21 10.74 10.33 12.52
N ASP A 22 10.89 11.41 13.27
CA ASP A 22 11.71 11.49 14.49
C ASP A 22 11.21 10.57 15.61
N THR A 23 9.88 10.44 15.74
CA THR A 23 9.20 9.63 16.75
C THR A 23 9.03 8.16 16.36
N TYR A 24 9.54 7.72 15.20
CA TYR A 24 9.37 6.35 14.71
C TYR A 24 10.70 5.74 14.23
N PRO A 25 11.04 4.49 14.65
CA PRO A 25 12.37 3.93 14.45
C PRO A 25 12.72 3.57 12.99
N TYR A 26 11.73 3.31 12.13
CA TYR A 26 11.98 2.83 10.77
C TYR A 26 11.74 3.91 9.71
N VAL A 27 12.29 3.70 8.51
CA VAL A 27 12.01 4.57 7.35
C VAL A 27 10.70 4.12 6.70
N PHE A 28 9.88 5.07 6.25
CA PHE A 28 8.73 4.76 5.40
C PHE A 28 9.16 4.78 3.94
N GLU A 29 8.92 3.70 3.20
CA GLU A 29 9.03 3.65 1.74
C GLU A 29 7.62 3.71 1.15
N ILE A 30 7.34 4.77 0.38
CA ILE A 30 6.00 5.09 -0.12
C ILE A 30 6.01 5.02 -1.64
N TYR A 31 5.10 4.22 -2.20
CA TYR A 31 4.90 4.11 -3.65
C TYR A 31 3.76 5.02 -4.10
N GLU A 32 4.12 6.21 -4.58
CA GLU A 32 3.18 7.26 -5.00
C GLU A 32 2.36 6.93 -6.27
N PRO A 33 2.89 6.26 -7.32
CA PRO A 33 2.14 6.03 -8.56
C PRO A 33 0.84 5.23 -8.43
N ASN A 34 0.59 4.61 -7.27
CA ASN A 34 -0.64 3.89 -6.97
C ASN A 34 -1.35 4.49 -5.74
N SER A 35 -1.28 5.80 -5.55
CA SER A 35 -2.10 6.53 -4.59
C SER A 35 -3.39 7.04 -5.24
N ILE A 36 -4.37 7.42 -4.42
CA ILE A 36 -5.48 8.28 -4.85
C ILE A 36 -4.93 9.70 -5.01
N GLN A 37 -5.33 10.39 -6.07
CA GLN A 37 -4.92 11.76 -6.32
C GLN A 37 -5.42 12.69 -5.21
N THR A 38 -4.50 13.49 -4.68
CA THR A 38 -4.71 14.52 -3.65
C THR A 38 -4.28 15.89 -4.19
N GLU A 39 -4.68 16.98 -3.53
CA GLU A 39 -4.24 18.33 -3.90
C GLU A 39 -2.77 18.58 -3.54
N HIS A 40 -2.26 17.87 -2.53
CA HIS A 40 -0.86 17.90 -2.08
C HIS A 40 -0.20 16.55 -2.28
N THR A 41 1.11 16.56 -2.47
CA THR A 41 1.96 15.38 -2.67
C THR A 41 3.03 15.30 -1.59
N ILE A 42 3.67 14.14 -1.43
CA ILE A 42 4.75 13.97 -0.45
C ILE A 42 5.91 14.95 -0.71
N ASP A 43 6.12 15.36 -1.96
CA ASP A 43 7.16 16.31 -2.34
C ASP A 43 6.90 17.74 -1.84
N ASP A 44 5.67 18.05 -1.42
CA ASP A 44 5.32 19.34 -0.84
C ASP A 44 5.69 19.45 0.65
N LEU A 45 6.00 18.32 1.30
CA LEU A 45 6.42 18.27 2.70
C LEU A 45 7.84 18.80 2.88
N LYS A 46 8.07 19.48 3.99
CA LYS A 46 9.38 20.01 4.36
C LYS A 46 9.88 19.38 5.64
N VAL A 47 11.21 19.32 5.76
CA VAL A 47 11.85 18.89 7.01
C VAL A 47 11.42 19.82 8.14
N GLY A 48 10.91 19.23 9.22
CA GLY A 48 10.36 19.95 10.37
C GLY A 48 8.84 20.08 10.37
N ASP A 49 8.15 19.71 9.29
CA ASP A 49 6.70 19.64 9.28
C ASP A 49 6.21 18.56 10.25
N LYS A 50 5.09 18.85 10.91
CA LYS A 50 4.36 17.86 11.71
C LYS A 50 3.33 17.19 10.84
N ILE A 51 3.38 15.86 10.78
CA ILE A 51 2.46 15.06 9.98
C ILE A 51 1.95 13.88 10.80
N ASP A 52 0.75 13.42 10.46
CA ASP A 52 0.18 12.18 10.97
C ASP A 52 0.31 11.09 9.90
N ILE A 53 0.89 9.95 10.26
CA ILE A 53 1.03 8.79 9.38
C ILE A 53 0.21 7.63 9.96
N TYR A 54 -0.69 7.10 9.15
CA TYR A 54 -1.44 5.89 9.47
C TYR A 54 -0.82 4.72 8.72
N TYR A 55 -0.36 3.73 9.47
CA TYR A 55 0.36 2.57 8.95
C TYR A 55 0.03 1.31 9.76
N TYR A 56 0.47 0.16 9.25
CA TYR A 56 0.59 -1.07 10.04
C TYR A 56 2.03 -1.57 9.96
N GLU A 57 2.38 -2.47 10.86
CA GLU A 57 3.66 -3.17 10.85
C GLU A 57 3.42 -4.67 10.73
N ILE A 58 4.39 -5.35 10.13
CA ILE A 58 4.49 -6.81 10.16
C ILE A 58 5.87 -7.20 10.69
N ALA A 59 6.10 -8.49 10.93
CA ALA A 59 7.39 -9.00 11.41
C ALA A 59 8.56 -8.52 10.51
N ASP A 60 8.38 -8.62 9.19
CA ASP A 60 9.36 -8.17 8.19
C ASP A 60 9.75 -6.70 8.37
N THR A 61 8.82 -5.80 8.72
CA THR A 61 9.09 -4.36 8.94
C THR A 61 10.22 -4.12 9.94
N HIS A 62 10.31 -4.96 10.97
CA HIS A 62 11.32 -4.86 12.02
C HIS A 62 12.66 -5.48 11.58
N GLU A 63 12.60 -6.57 10.81
CA GLU A 63 13.80 -7.28 10.33
C GLU A 63 14.57 -6.45 9.29
N ILE A 64 13.86 -5.73 8.41
CA ILE A 64 14.46 -4.91 7.35
C ILE A 64 14.49 -3.41 7.66
N GLU A 65 14.03 -3.01 8.85
CA GLU A 65 13.97 -1.62 9.33
C GLU A 65 13.27 -0.63 8.35
N LEU A 66 12.28 -1.13 7.61
CA LEU A 66 11.60 -0.41 6.53
C LEU A 66 10.09 -0.68 6.55
N ASN A 67 9.28 0.38 6.66
CA ASN A 67 7.83 0.29 6.61
C ASN A 67 7.32 0.63 5.20
N ARG A 68 6.74 -0.37 4.52
CA ARG A 68 6.14 -0.25 3.17
C ARG A 68 4.61 -0.17 3.21
N PHE A 69 4.05 -0.01 4.40
CA PHE A 69 2.65 -0.27 4.71
C PHE A 69 1.90 0.99 5.16
N THR A 70 2.37 2.17 4.74
CA THR A 70 1.64 3.42 4.87
C THR A 70 0.28 3.33 4.17
N GLN A 71 -0.77 3.75 4.88
CA GLN A 71 -2.14 3.81 4.37
C GLN A 71 -2.56 5.24 4.05
N PHE A 72 -2.16 6.19 4.89
CA PHE A 72 -2.56 7.58 4.79
C PHE A 72 -1.50 8.50 5.43
N ILE A 73 -1.28 9.67 4.84
CA ILE A 73 -0.44 10.75 5.40
C ILE A 73 -1.26 12.04 5.37
N ASP A 74 -1.30 12.72 6.51
CA ASP A 74 -1.98 13.99 6.71
C ASP A 74 -1.04 15.05 7.30
N SER A 75 -1.22 16.30 6.90
CA SER A 75 -0.62 17.45 7.57
C SER A 75 -1.68 18.52 7.78
N ASN A 76 -1.99 18.82 9.04
CA ASN A 76 -2.97 19.84 9.45
C ASN A 76 -4.37 19.66 8.83
N GLY A 77 -4.83 18.42 8.69
CA GLY A 77 -6.13 18.08 8.11
C GLY A 77 -6.17 18.06 6.59
N LEU A 78 -5.01 18.17 5.93
CA LEU A 78 -4.87 18.05 4.49
C LEU A 78 -4.21 16.70 4.12
N PRO A 79 -4.78 15.94 3.18
CA PRO A 79 -4.23 14.65 2.77
C PRO A 79 -3.06 14.84 1.78
N TYR A 80 -1.93 14.23 2.10
CA TYR A 80 -0.71 14.23 1.26
C TYR A 80 -0.48 12.88 0.57
N PHE A 81 -1.05 11.81 1.12
CA PHE A 81 -1.01 10.49 0.52
C PHE A 81 -2.21 9.66 0.98
N ILE A 82 -2.87 9.00 0.02
CA ILE A 82 -3.91 8.02 0.31
C ILE A 82 -3.61 6.77 -0.51
N ARG A 83 -3.39 5.63 0.15
CA ARG A 83 -3.12 4.37 -0.56
C ARG A 83 -4.34 3.96 -1.38
N ASN A 84 -4.14 3.63 -2.65
CA ASN A 84 -5.22 3.07 -3.46
C ASN A 84 -5.61 1.68 -2.94
N GLY A 85 -6.90 1.47 -2.72
CA GLY A 85 -7.50 0.22 -2.26
C GLY A 85 -7.54 -0.89 -3.30
N PHE A 86 -6.73 -0.84 -4.38
CA PHE A 86 -6.76 -1.80 -5.48
C PHE A 86 -6.72 -3.26 -4.99
N MET A 87 -5.86 -3.59 -4.03
CA MET A 87 -5.77 -4.95 -3.48
C MET A 87 -7.05 -5.38 -2.76
N LYS A 88 -7.70 -4.48 -2.01
CA LYS A 88 -8.99 -4.73 -1.36
C LYS A 88 -10.08 -4.99 -2.42
N ASN A 89 -10.12 -4.18 -3.47
CA ASN A 89 -11.07 -4.32 -4.58
C ASN A 89 -10.85 -5.62 -5.36
N ALA A 90 -9.59 -5.97 -5.65
CA ALA A 90 -9.24 -7.23 -6.30
C ALA A 90 -9.68 -8.44 -5.46
N GLY A 91 -9.49 -8.39 -4.14
CA GLY A 91 -9.96 -9.42 -3.21
C GLY A 91 -11.48 -9.65 -3.28
N TYR A 92 -12.28 -8.58 -3.36
CA TYR A 92 -13.73 -8.69 -3.54
C TYR A 92 -14.09 -9.32 -4.88
N VAL A 93 -13.44 -8.90 -5.98
CA VAL A 93 -13.69 -9.45 -7.32
C VAL A 93 -13.42 -10.96 -7.35
N VAL A 94 -12.27 -11.38 -6.82
CA VAL A 94 -11.90 -12.81 -6.73
C VAL A 94 -12.91 -13.60 -5.90
N SER A 95 -13.35 -13.03 -4.77
CA SER A 95 -14.34 -13.68 -3.90
C SER A 95 -15.69 -13.87 -4.61
N VAL A 96 -16.18 -12.84 -5.31
CA VAL A 96 -17.43 -12.91 -6.09
C VAL A 96 -17.32 -13.93 -7.23
N LEU A 97 -16.19 -13.96 -7.94
CA LEU A 97 -15.95 -14.94 -8.99
C LEU A 97 -15.92 -16.37 -8.42
N GLY A 98 -15.25 -16.59 -7.29
CA GLY A 98 -15.19 -17.90 -6.63
C GLY A 98 -16.58 -18.40 -6.24
N VAL A 99 -17.40 -17.54 -5.61
CA VAL A 99 -18.79 -17.87 -5.26
C VAL A 99 -19.63 -18.12 -6.52
N GLY A 100 -19.48 -17.28 -7.54
CA GLY A 100 -20.19 -17.44 -8.82
C GLY A 100 -19.88 -18.77 -9.50
N LEU A 101 -18.61 -19.16 -9.57
CA LEU A 101 -18.17 -20.45 -10.11
C LEU A 101 -18.71 -21.63 -9.29
N ALA A 102 -18.72 -21.53 -7.97
CA ALA A 102 -19.30 -22.55 -7.11
C ALA A 102 -20.80 -22.73 -7.39
N ILE A 103 -21.56 -21.63 -7.48
CA ILE A 103 -22.99 -21.67 -7.82
C ILE A 103 -23.20 -22.27 -9.21
N LEU A 104 -22.40 -21.87 -10.21
CA LEU A 104 -22.47 -22.42 -11.56
C LEU A 104 -22.22 -23.93 -11.56
N GLY A 105 -21.21 -24.39 -10.83
CA GLY A 105 -20.90 -25.82 -10.67
C GLY A 105 -22.07 -26.59 -10.07
N LEU A 106 -22.74 -26.04 -9.05
CA LEU A 106 -23.93 -26.66 -8.46
C LEU A 106 -25.10 -26.73 -9.46
N ILE A 107 -25.30 -25.69 -10.28
CA ILE A 107 -26.34 -25.68 -11.32
C ILE A 107 -26.04 -26.73 -12.39
N LEU A 108 -24.81 -26.79 -12.88
CA LEU A 108 -24.38 -27.76 -13.90
C LEU A 108 -24.47 -29.20 -13.38
N LYS A 109 -24.13 -29.41 -12.11
CA LYS A 109 -24.33 -30.70 -11.42
C LYS A 109 -25.82 -31.07 -11.34
N LYS A 110 -26.69 -30.13 -10.94
CA LYS A 110 -28.15 -30.35 -10.90
C LYS A 110 -28.74 -30.66 -12.29
N LYS A 111 -28.19 -30.08 -13.35
CA LYS A 111 -28.60 -30.34 -14.74
C LYS A 111 -28.03 -31.65 -15.31
N GLY A 112 -27.19 -32.37 -14.56
CA GLY A 112 -26.57 -33.62 -15.01
C GLY A 112 -25.48 -33.42 -16.08
N ILE A 113 -25.04 -32.18 -16.30
CA ILE A 113 -23.95 -31.85 -17.23
C ILE A 113 -22.61 -32.28 -16.62
N ILE A 114 -22.43 -32.05 -15.32
CA ILE A 114 -21.31 -32.56 -14.55
C ILE A 114 -21.78 -33.81 -13.79
N LYS A 115 -21.16 -34.95 -14.07
CA LYS A 115 -21.40 -36.21 -13.36
C LYS A 115 -20.57 -36.27 -12.08
N ASN A 116 -21.07 -37.01 -11.09
CA ASN A 116 -20.32 -37.33 -9.86
C ASN A 116 -19.05 -38.10 -10.17
#